data_AF-A0A817Q129-F1
#
_entry.id   AF-A0A817Q129-F1
#
_cell.length_a   1.000
_cell.length_b   1.000
_cell.length_c   1.000
_cell.angle_alpha   90.00
_cell.angle_beta   90.00
_cell.angle_gamma   90.00
#
_symmetry.space_group_name_H-M   'P 1'
#
loop_
_entity.id
_entity.type
_entity.pdbx_description
1 polymer ?
#
loop_
_entity_poly.entity_id
_entity_poly.type
_entity_poly.pdbx_seq_one_letter_code
_entity_poly.pdbx_strand_id
1 'polypeptide(L)'
;MDKRRRAKSQKIARQNDEFKTEDNKRRAEAHKIERQNDEFKTEENKKRAEALKIKREEEEYKEEERRRNALRMQNNRDKYKNNFDVMKSNYALKIKEGPTHICSCCDGLWFEYSIREFTAEMLTNKGLKKEFIDT
;
A
#
# COMPACT_ATOMS: atom_id res chain seq x y z
N MET A 1 27.74 40.35 -24.71
CA MET A 1 27.12 40.61 -23.38
C MET A 1 28.09 40.23 -22.27
N ASP A 2 28.30 41.12 -21.30
CA ASP A 2 29.28 40.96 -20.21
C ASP A 2 28.83 39.91 -19.16
N LYS A 3 29.73 39.02 -18.73
CA LYS A 3 29.46 37.93 -17.77
C LYS A 3 28.86 38.45 -16.45
N ARG A 4 29.26 39.65 -16.01
CA ARG A 4 28.71 40.31 -14.83
C ARG A 4 27.23 40.67 -14.96
N ARG A 5 26.76 41.09 -16.15
CA ARG A 5 25.33 41.39 -16.39
C ARG A 5 24.49 40.11 -16.42
N ARG A 6 25.03 39.00 -16.92
CA ARG A 6 24.35 37.68 -16.91
C ARG A 6 24.21 37.09 -15.50
N ALA A 7 25.25 37.25 -14.67
CA ALA A 7 25.20 36.80 -13.28
C ALA A 7 24.19 37.61 -12.43
N LYS A 8 24.12 38.94 -12.63
CA LYS A 8 23.15 39.80 -11.93
C LYS A 8 21.71 39.48 -12.33
N SER A 9 21.43 39.30 -13.62
CA SER A 9 20.09 38.93 -14.10
C SER A 9 19.65 37.54 -13.60
N GLN A 10 20.54 36.55 -13.57
CA GLN A 10 20.24 35.26 -12.94
C GLN A 10 19.96 35.36 -11.44
N LYS A 11 20.68 36.22 -10.71
CA LYS A 11 20.45 36.43 -9.28
C LYS A 11 19.06 37.04 -9.02
N ILE A 12 18.63 37.97 -9.86
CA ILE A 12 17.29 38.59 -9.78
C ILE A 12 16.21 37.57 -10.16
N ALA A 13 16.41 36.79 -11.23
CA ALA A 13 15.45 35.75 -11.64
C ALA A 13 15.25 34.68 -10.55
N ARG A 14 16.32 34.29 -9.85
CA ARG A 14 16.26 33.34 -8.71
C ARG A 14 15.51 33.85 -7.49
N GLN A 15 15.17 35.14 -7.42
CA GLN A 15 14.31 35.68 -6.36
C GLN A 15 12.82 35.59 -6.69
N ASN A 16 12.47 35.45 -7.98
CA ASN A 16 11.09 35.27 -8.43
C ASN A 16 10.61 33.83 -8.12
N ASP A 17 9.47 33.71 -7.45
CA ASP A 17 8.91 32.43 -7.02
C ASP A 17 8.39 31.57 -8.20
N GLU A 18 7.91 32.19 -9.27
CA GLU A 18 7.53 31.49 -10.51
C GLU A 18 8.77 30.87 -11.19
N PHE A 19 9.89 31.60 -11.20
CA PHE A 19 11.15 31.07 -11.70
C PHE A 19 11.70 29.94 -10.81
N LYS A 20 11.60 30.06 -9.48
CA LYS A 20 12.03 29.00 -8.54
C LYS A 20 11.20 27.74 -8.70
N THR A 21 9.87 27.88 -8.82
CA THR A 21 8.97 26.74 -8.98
C THR A 21 9.23 26.01 -10.29
N GLU A 22 9.43 26.73 -11.39
CA GLU A 22 9.75 26.13 -12.68
C GLU A 22 11.15 25.49 -12.70
N ASP A 23 12.15 26.13 -12.09
CA ASP A 23 13.49 25.54 -11.93
C ASP A 23 13.45 24.26 -11.06
N ASN A 24 12.63 24.24 -10.01
CA ASN A 24 12.43 23.07 -9.17
C ASN A 24 11.75 21.92 -9.92
N LYS A 25 10.73 22.19 -10.74
CA LYS A 25 10.09 21.18 -11.59
C LYS A 25 11.10 20.56 -12.56
N ARG A 26 11.86 21.40 -13.27
CA ARG A 26 12.90 20.94 -14.19
C ARG A 26 13.95 20.08 -13.50
N ARG A 27 14.40 20.46 -12.29
CA ARG A 27 15.32 19.64 -11.50
C ARG A 27 14.69 18.32 -11.07
N ALA A 28 13.43 18.33 -10.66
CA ALA A 28 12.72 17.13 -10.26
C ALA A 28 12.56 16.14 -11.43
N GLU A 29 12.28 16.64 -12.64
CA GLU A 29 12.22 15.84 -13.87
C GLU A 29 13.60 15.27 -14.24
N ALA A 30 14.65 16.09 -14.19
CA ALA A 30 16.02 15.61 -14.41
C ALA A 30 16.40 14.49 -13.42
N HIS A 31 16.10 14.66 -12.13
CA HIS A 31 16.31 13.62 -11.12
C HIS A 31 15.42 12.39 -11.30
N LYS A 32 14.25 12.52 -11.94
CA LYS A 32 13.39 11.38 -12.26
C LYS A 32 14.02 10.53 -13.37
N ILE A 33 14.58 11.16 -14.39
CA ILE A 33 15.29 10.50 -15.49
C ILE A 33 16.57 9.84 -14.97
N GLU A 34 17.37 10.56 -14.18
CA GLU A 34 18.61 10.05 -13.60
C GLU A 34 18.38 8.80 -12.72
N ARG A 35 17.30 8.80 -11.92
CA ARG A 35 16.91 7.65 -11.11
C ARG A 35 16.37 6.47 -11.91
N GLN A 36 16.17 6.59 -13.23
CA GLN A 36 15.92 5.41 -14.06
C GLN A 36 17.21 4.64 -14.35
N ASN A 37 18.38 5.29 -14.32
CA ASN A 37 19.67 4.64 -14.51
C ASN A 37 20.02 3.74 -13.30
N ASP A 38 20.23 2.46 -13.56
CA ASP A 38 20.51 1.47 -12.52
C ASP A 38 21.91 1.61 -11.92
N GLU A 39 22.90 2.08 -12.68
CA GLU A 39 24.24 2.37 -12.16
C GLU A 39 24.17 3.53 -11.16
N PHE A 40 23.42 4.59 -11.49
CA PHE A 40 23.18 5.71 -10.60
C PHE A 40 22.47 5.28 -9.32
N LYS A 41 21.38 4.49 -9.43
CA LYS A 41 20.69 3.94 -8.25
C LYS A 41 21.62 3.12 -7.36
N THR A 42 22.49 2.32 -7.97
CA THR A 42 23.40 1.43 -7.24
C THR A 42 24.43 2.24 -6.46
N GLU A 43 25.02 3.25 -7.08
CA GLU A 43 25.95 4.16 -6.40
C GLU A 43 25.27 5.01 -5.32
N GLU A 44 24.06 5.50 -5.56
CA GLU A 44 23.27 6.21 -4.54
C GLU A 44 22.98 5.30 -3.33
N ASN A 45 22.62 4.04 -3.58
CA ASN A 45 22.36 3.06 -2.54
C ASN A 45 23.62 2.72 -1.73
N LYS A 46 24.78 2.58 -2.37
CA LYS A 46 26.07 2.36 -1.68
C LYS A 46 26.39 3.51 -0.73
N LYS A 47 26.32 4.75 -1.22
CA LYS A 47 26.55 5.96 -0.40
C LYS A 47 25.59 6.03 0.78
N ARG A 48 24.31 5.71 0.55
CA ARG A 48 23.31 5.68 1.61
C ARG A 48 23.60 4.60 2.65
N ALA A 49 24.04 3.42 2.22
CA ALA A 49 24.41 2.32 3.12
C ALA A 49 25.64 2.68 3.98
N GLU A 50 26.65 3.31 3.40
CA GLU A 50 27.83 3.80 4.13
C GLU A 50 27.46 4.88 5.15
N ALA A 51 26.65 5.86 4.76
CA ALA A 51 26.17 6.89 5.69
C ALA A 51 25.34 6.30 6.84
N LEU A 52 24.53 5.26 6.58
CA LEU A 52 23.81 4.53 7.62
C LEU A 52 24.74 3.75 8.54
N LYS A 53 25.83 3.18 8.01
CA LYS A 53 26.83 2.48 8.81
C LYS A 53 27.47 3.42 9.83
N ILE A 54 27.87 4.62 9.38
CA ILE A 54 28.45 5.66 10.25
C ILE A 54 27.44 6.09 11.32
N LYS A 55 26.18 6.37 10.94
CA LYS A 55 25.14 6.73 11.93
C LYS A 55 24.90 5.66 12.97
N ARG A 56 24.99 4.38 12.58
CA ARG A 56 24.89 3.25 13.50
C ARG A 56 26.13 3.05 14.37
N GLU A 57 27.12 3.93 14.34
CA GLU A 57 28.16 3.98 15.38
C GLU A 57 27.69 4.80 16.58
N GLU A 58 26.78 5.76 16.38
CA GLU A 58 26.18 6.58 17.43
C GLU A 58 25.14 5.79 18.24
N GLU A 59 25.35 5.68 19.55
CA GLU A 59 24.46 4.89 20.44
C GLU A 59 23.02 5.45 20.49
N GLU A 60 22.87 6.78 20.48
CA GLU A 60 21.55 7.42 20.44
C GLU A 60 20.75 7.02 19.19
N TYR A 61 21.42 6.97 18.03
CA TYR A 61 20.80 6.53 16.78
C TYR A 61 20.38 5.06 16.85
N LYS A 62 21.22 4.18 17.42
CA LYS A 62 20.89 2.76 17.61
C LYS A 62 19.70 2.56 18.53
N GLU A 63 19.60 3.33 19.61
CA GLU A 63 18.49 3.24 20.55
C GLU A 63 17.18 3.69 19.90
N GLU A 64 17.20 4.81 19.17
CA GLU A 64 16.03 5.29 18.44
C GLU A 64 15.63 4.34 17.29
N GLU A 65 16.58 3.73 16.59
CA GLU A 65 16.32 2.68 15.60
C GLU A 65 15.64 1.46 16.23
N ARG A 66 16.13 1.00 17.40
CA ARG A 66 15.50 -0.09 18.18
C ARG A 66 14.09 0.27 18.61
N ARG A 67 13.88 1.48 19.15
CA ARG A 67 12.56 1.98 19.57
C ARG A 67 11.56 1.99 18.43
N ARG A 68 11.95 2.54 17.27
CA ARG A 68 11.10 2.56 16.06
C ARG A 68 10.76 1.16 15.57
N ASN A 69 11.72 0.23 15.61
CA ASN A 69 11.47 -1.15 15.20
C ASN A 69 10.50 -1.85 16.17
N ALA A 70 10.67 -1.68 17.49
CA ALA A 70 9.76 -2.22 18.49
C ALA A 70 8.32 -1.71 18.30
N LEU A 71 8.16 -0.40 18.09
CA LEU A 71 6.86 0.21 17.81
C LEU A 71 6.21 -0.35 16.53
N ARG A 72 7.00 -0.53 15.46
CA ARG A 72 6.50 -1.14 14.21
C ARG A 72 6.03 -2.58 14.43
N MET A 73 6.78 -3.37 15.18
CA MET A 73 6.40 -4.75 15.50
C MET A 73 5.13 -4.81 16.36
N GLN A 74 5.01 -3.93 17.35
CA GLN A 74 3.80 -3.79 18.17
C GLN A 74 2.58 -3.45 17.31
N ASN A 75 2.67 -2.39 16.48
CA ASN A 75 1.58 -1.97 15.61
C ASN A 75 1.14 -3.09 14.65
N ASN A 76 2.11 -3.84 14.10
CA ASN A 76 1.80 -5.00 13.26
C ASN A 76 1.06 -6.07 14.05
N ARG A 77 1.52 -6.41 15.27
CA ARG A 77 0.87 -7.41 16.12
C ARG A 77 -0.57 -7.00 16.47
N ASP A 78 -0.78 -5.74 16.85
CA ASP A 78 -2.09 -5.23 17.24
C ASP A 78 -3.07 -5.26 16.05
N LYS A 79 -2.60 -4.92 14.85
CA LYS A 79 -3.38 -5.04 13.61
C LYS A 79 -3.92 -6.45 13.39
N TYR A 80 -3.11 -7.48 13.60
CA TYR A 80 -3.52 -8.87 13.40
C TYR A 80 -4.32 -9.45 14.57
N LYS A 81 -4.00 -9.06 15.81
CA LYS A 81 -4.74 -9.52 17.00
C LYS A 81 -6.19 -9.04 16.98
N ASN A 82 -6.39 -7.75 16.72
CA ASN A 82 -7.73 -7.17 16.62
C ASN A 82 -8.55 -7.82 15.50
N ASN A 83 -7.90 -8.24 14.41
CA ASN A 83 -8.59 -8.95 13.34
C ASN A 83 -9.05 -10.36 13.79
N PHE A 84 -8.23 -11.11 14.51
CA PHE A 84 -8.60 -12.46 14.96
C PHE A 84 -9.72 -12.46 15.99
N ASP A 85 -9.65 -11.60 17.01
CA ASP A 85 -10.67 -11.53 18.06
C ASP A 85 -12.03 -11.09 17.52
N VAL A 86 -12.04 -10.16 16.56
CA VAL A 86 -13.25 -9.74 15.83
C VAL A 86 -13.80 -10.89 14.99
N MET A 87 -12.95 -11.60 14.23
CA MET A 87 -13.38 -12.75 13.43
C MET A 87 -13.98 -13.86 14.29
N LYS A 88 -13.34 -14.19 15.42
CA LYS A 88 -13.83 -15.19 16.38
C LYS A 88 -15.19 -14.81 16.96
N SER A 89 -15.35 -13.54 17.34
CA SER A 89 -16.61 -13.03 17.88
C SER A 89 -17.73 -13.08 16.84
N ASN A 90 -17.44 -12.65 15.60
CA ASN A 90 -18.38 -12.71 14.48
C ASN A 90 -18.80 -14.15 14.17
N TYR A 91 -17.84 -15.08 14.17
CA TYR A 91 -18.13 -16.50 13.96
C TYR A 91 -19.03 -17.07 15.05
N ALA A 92 -18.75 -16.76 16.33
CA ALA A 92 -19.57 -17.20 17.45
C ALA A 92 -21.00 -16.66 17.42
N LEU A 93 -21.20 -15.41 16.99
CA LEU A 93 -22.52 -14.81 16.79
C LEU A 93 -23.29 -15.55 15.69
N LYS A 94 -22.64 -15.77 14.53
CA LYS A 94 -23.23 -16.48 13.39
C LYS A 94 -23.63 -17.93 13.69
N ILE A 95 -22.90 -18.62 14.57
CA ILE A 95 -23.30 -19.97 15.02
C ILE A 95 -24.59 -19.89 15.85
N LYS A 96 -24.74 -18.88 16.72
CA LYS A 96 -25.92 -18.74 17.59
C LYS A 96 -27.19 -18.45 16.80
N GLU A 97 -27.09 -17.73 15.69
CA GLU A 97 -28.21 -17.48 14.77
C GLU A 97 -28.74 -18.79 14.16
N GLY A 98 -27.85 -19.78 14.00
CA GLY A 98 -28.19 -21.09 13.44
C GLY A 98 -28.42 -21.07 11.93
N PRO A 99 -28.57 -22.23 11.30
CA PRO A 99 -28.92 -22.33 9.90
C PRO A 99 -30.37 -21.86 9.68
N THR A 100 -30.57 -20.98 8.71
CA THR A 100 -31.88 -20.41 8.36
C THR A 100 -32.49 -21.05 7.12
N HIS A 101 -31.72 -21.87 6.39
CA HIS A 101 -32.14 -22.46 5.13
C HIS A 101 -31.86 -23.95 5.07
N ILE A 102 -32.71 -24.69 4.36
CA ILE A 102 -32.60 -26.14 4.17
C ILE A 102 -32.48 -26.40 2.66
N CYS A 103 -31.48 -27.16 2.21
CA CYS A 103 -31.42 -27.57 0.79
C CYS A 103 -32.53 -28.57 0.52
N SER A 104 -33.41 -28.28 -0.44
CA SER A 104 -34.38 -29.25 -0.95
C SER A 104 -33.75 -30.50 -1.54
N CYS A 105 -32.49 -30.42 -1.96
CA CYS A 105 -31.75 -31.48 -2.62
C CYS A 105 -31.21 -32.57 -1.69
N CYS A 106 -30.85 -32.21 -0.46
CA CYS A 106 -30.09 -33.08 0.45
C CYS A 106 -30.43 -32.86 1.93
N ASP A 107 -31.45 -32.05 2.21
CA ASP A 107 -31.86 -31.60 3.55
C ASP A 107 -30.73 -30.97 4.38
N GLY A 108 -29.65 -30.55 3.71
CA GLY A 108 -28.52 -29.88 4.33
C GLY A 108 -28.93 -28.55 4.94
N LEU A 109 -28.45 -28.27 6.14
CA LEU A 109 -28.68 -27.01 6.84
C LEU A 109 -27.62 -25.97 6.45
N TRP A 110 -28.07 -24.81 5.99
CA TRP A 110 -27.21 -23.74 5.50
C TRP A 110 -27.43 -22.44 6.27
N PHE A 111 -26.34 -21.75 6.55
CA PHE A 111 -26.39 -20.40 7.10
C PHE A 111 -26.63 -19.40 5.97
N GLU A 112 -27.38 -18.34 6.24
CA GLU A 112 -27.66 -17.27 5.27
C GLU A 112 -26.39 -16.74 4.59
N TYR A 113 -25.34 -16.47 5.38
CA TYR A 113 -24.07 -15.95 4.85
C TYR A 113 -23.28 -16.95 3.97
N SER A 114 -23.64 -18.24 3.99
CA SER A 114 -23.05 -19.26 3.12
C SER A 114 -23.77 -19.41 1.79
N ILE A 115 -24.94 -18.77 1.65
CA ILE A 115 -25.76 -18.81 0.46
C ILE A 115 -25.43 -17.59 -0.39
N ARG A 116 -25.41 -17.78 -1.71
CA ARG A 116 -25.26 -16.70 -2.67
C ARG A 116 -26.45 -16.73 -3.60
N GLU A 117 -27.11 -15.59 -3.72
CA GLU A 117 -28.18 -15.41 -4.70
C GLU A 117 -27.58 -15.29 -6.09
N PHE A 118 -28.18 -15.99 -7.05
CA PHE A 118 -27.83 -15.92 -8.45
C PHE A 118 -29.11 -15.83 -9.28
N THR A 119 -29.04 -15.10 -10.39
CA THR A 119 -30.12 -15.11 -11.39
C THR A 119 -29.88 -16.22 -12.42
N ALA A 120 -30.94 -16.70 -13.06
CA ALA A 120 -30.86 -17.64 -14.17
C ALA A 120 -29.93 -17.13 -15.30
N GLU A 121 -29.94 -15.82 -15.54
CA GLU A 121 -29.06 -15.16 -16.51
C GLU A 121 -27.58 -15.26 -16.11
N MET A 122 -27.24 -15.05 -14.82
CA MET A 122 -25.86 -15.21 -14.32
C MET A 122 -25.34 -16.64 -14.47
N LEU A 123 -26.22 -17.63 -14.28
CA LEU A 123 -25.87 -19.04 -14.46
C LEU A 123 -25.67 -19.38 -15.94
N THR A 124 -26.56 -18.86 -16.81
CA THR A 124 -26.46 -19.02 -18.26
C THR A 124 -25.16 -18.40 -18.80
N ASN A 125 -24.79 -17.20 -18.32
CA ASN A 125 -23.54 -16.52 -18.69
C ASN A 125 -22.27 -17.27 -18.24
N LYS A 126 -22.37 -18.12 -17.21
CA LYS A 126 -21.30 -19.03 -16.78
C LYS A 126 -21.28 -20.35 -17.54
N GLY A 127 -22.17 -20.53 -18.52
CA GLY A 127 -22.25 -21.73 -19.35
C GLY A 127 -23.03 -22.89 -18.71
N LEU A 128 -23.81 -22.65 -17.64
CA LEU A 128 -24.74 -23.68 -17.17
C LEU A 128 -25.88 -23.85 -18.18
N LYS A 129 -26.20 -25.11 -18.49
CA LYS A 129 -27.32 -25.43 -19.38
C LYS A 129 -28.64 -25.17 -18.67
N LYS A 130 -29.63 -24.67 -19.41
CA LYS A 130 -30.98 -24.33 -18.90
C LYS A 130 -31.69 -25.50 -18.22
N GLU A 131 -31.43 -26.73 -18.68
CA GLU A 131 -31.95 -27.97 -18.09
C GLU A 131 -31.57 -28.18 -16.60
N PHE A 132 -30.58 -27.45 -16.09
CA PHE A 132 -30.17 -27.48 -14.67
C PHE A 132 -30.53 -26.21 -13.89
N ILE A 133 -31.23 -25.26 -14.52
CA ILE A 133 -31.61 -23.97 -13.93
C ILE A 133 -33.11 -23.95 -13.60
N ASP A 134 -33.93 -24.60 -14.42
CA ASP A 134 -35.36 -24.72 -14.20
C ASP A 134 -35.71 -26.08 -13.58
N THR A 135 -35.97 -26.09 -12.27
CA THR A 135 -36.64 -27.18 -11.52
C THR A 135 -37.68 -26.59 -10.59
#